data_AF-A0A8T2FCW0-F1
#
_entry.id   AF-A0A8T2FCW0-F1
#
_cell.length_a   1.000
_cell.length_b   1.000
_cell.length_c   1.000
_cell.angle_alpha   90.00
_cell.angle_beta   90.00
_cell.angle_gamma   90.00
#
_symmetry.space_group_name_H-M   'P 1'
#
loop_
_entity.id
_entity.type
_entity.pdbx_description
1 polymer ?
#
loop_
_entity_poly.entity_id
_entity_poly.type
_entity_poly.pdbx_seq_one_letter_code
_entity_poly.pdbx_strand_id
1 'polypeptide(L)'
;MEQLNPASMDCLPDELLVEILSSLTTKQAVSTSLLSKRWKTLYSLVHNLDIDDYILFHREDGYHRYRPDIQKSFEDFVERTLAFRGHIKTFSLKSRELYAFGLGVDVVNRWICNALERGVSELHLCINSQFELPYKFFTSTTLVMLSLGRGIDCPRIPPDTSLPVLKILFLDSIRFKDDKFSDVFLAACPVLEELTIHDMNYPYVISSKSIKKLSLTIDNSYYNCLIHNHSSILRLDTPNVVDLYYSDLPRRKAPHCHLDSLAKVTLDLHYLRYGYQKVQNYANVKNIISEICNVKTLHLTSSAVEVISVCRKDGLPVFNNLVELMFSSRKRHRKVLPLLLERSPNLETLILSDLYRYTYGRRHRFVGIQIPANNKIKMLSFMQYQGSATELKHISHLLLKMECLEVVKVYLATEMNDLKKMQLTEDVVKLPAASSKVKIQVMGS
;
A
#
# COMPACT_ATOMS: atom_id res chain seq x y z
N MET A 1 -23.34 48.29 -20.79
CA MET A 1 -22.98 46.87 -20.94
C MET A 1 -21.65 46.69 -20.24
N GLU A 2 -21.66 46.16 -19.02
CA GLU A 2 -20.43 45.77 -18.33
C GLU A 2 -19.75 44.65 -19.15
N GLN A 3 -18.50 44.89 -19.54
CA GLN A 3 -17.67 43.88 -20.18
C GLN A 3 -17.33 42.82 -19.13
N LEU A 4 -17.99 41.66 -19.22
CA LEU A 4 -17.62 40.47 -18.45
C LEU A 4 -16.18 40.09 -18.80
N ASN A 5 -15.31 40.10 -17.79
CA ASN A 5 -13.93 39.67 -17.90
C ASN A 5 -13.91 38.14 -18.17
N PRO A 6 -13.42 37.67 -19.33
CA PRO A 6 -13.49 36.26 -19.73
C PRO A 6 -12.62 35.32 -18.87
N ALA A 7 -11.87 35.85 -17.91
CA ALA A 7 -11.10 35.11 -16.90
C ALA A 7 -11.82 34.99 -15.54
N SER A 8 -13.08 35.42 -15.41
CA SER A 8 -13.81 35.32 -14.14
C SER A 8 -14.28 33.89 -13.89
N MET A 9 -13.98 33.35 -12.70
CA MET A 9 -14.50 32.05 -12.24
C MET A 9 -16.04 32.01 -12.21
N ASP A 10 -16.70 33.17 -12.16
CA ASP A 10 -18.17 33.27 -12.23
C ASP A 10 -18.73 32.87 -13.61
N CYS A 11 -17.90 32.73 -14.64
CA CYS A 11 -18.32 32.25 -15.96
C CYS A 11 -18.27 30.72 -16.11
N LEU A 12 -17.71 30.00 -15.14
CA LEU A 12 -17.63 28.54 -15.19
C LEU A 12 -19.00 27.89 -14.87
N PRO A 13 -19.34 26.75 -15.50
CA PRO A 13 -20.48 25.93 -15.12
C PRO A 13 -20.39 25.45 -13.66
N ASP A 14 -21.54 25.28 -13.02
CA ASP A 14 -21.63 24.86 -11.63
C ASP A 14 -20.98 23.48 -11.40
N GLU A 15 -21.08 22.57 -12.37
CA GLU A 15 -20.47 21.23 -12.30
C GLU A 15 -18.95 21.31 -12.18
N LEU A 16 -18.30 22.16 -12.98
CA LEU A 16 -16.85 22.35 -12.94
C LEU A 16 -16.41 23.02 -11.64
N LEU A 17 -17.21 23.97 -11.13
CA LEU A 17 -16.93 24.60 -9.85
C LEU A 17 -17.03 23.59 -8.69
N VAL A 18 -18.02 22.69 -8.71
CA VAL A 18 -18.13 21.61 -7.72
C VAL A 18 -16.96 20.64 -7.80
N GLU A 19 -16.48 20.31 -9.00
CA GLU A 19 -15.29 19.46 -9.21
C GLU A 19 -14.01 20.13 -8.66
N ILE A 20 -13.84 21.43 -8.93
CA ILE A 20 -12.74 22.22 -8.36
C ILE A 20 -12.82 22.22 -6.83
N LEU A 21 -14.00 22.52 -6.26
CA LEU A 21 -14.21 22.54 -4.81
C LEU A 21 -13.97 21.17 -4.17
N SER A 22 -14.30 20.08 -4.87
CA SER A 22 -14.08 18.70 -4.40
C SER A 22 -12.60 18.30 -4.36
N SER A 23 -11.74 19.06 -5.06
CA SER A 23 -10.28 18.90 -5.08
C SER A 23 -9.57 19.77 -4.02
N LEU A 24 -10.30 20.67 -3.36
CA LEU A 24 -9.78 21.51 -2.28
C LEU A 24 -9.88 20.81 -0.92
N THR A 25 -9.06 21.22 0.04
CA THR A 25 -9.29 20.85 1.44
C THR A 25 -10.63 21.41 1.92
N THR A 26 -11.29 20.74 2.87
CA THR A 26 -12.57 21.22 3.45
C THR A 26 -12.47 22.67 3.90
N LYS A 27 -11.36 23.08 4.52
CA LYS A 27 -11.14 24.46 4.95
C LYS A 27 -11.18 25.44 3.78
N GLN A 28 -10.45 25.14 2.71
CA GLN A 28 -10.41 25.97 1.49
C GLN A 28 -11.79 26.00 0.82
N ALA A 29 -12.44 24.84 0.67
CA ALA A 29 -13.77 24.74 0.08
C ALA A 29 -14.83 25.51 0.88
N VAL A 30 -14.82 25.47 2.22
CA VAL A 30 -15.72 26.29 3.05
C VAL A 30 -15.41 27.78 2.89
N SER A 31 -14.13 28.16 2.77
CA SER A 31 -13.73 29.57 2.66
C SER A 31 -14.27 30.22 1.39
N THR A 32 -14.48 29.45 0.31
CA THR A 32 -15.10 29.97 -0.92
C THR A 32 -16.57 30.36 -0.72
N SER A 33 -17.26 29.80 0.29
CA SER A 33 -18.65 30.17 0.61
C SER A 33 -18.81 31.64 1.01
N LEU A 34 -17.70 32.31 1.36
CA LEU A 34 -17.66 33.73 1.68
C LEU A 34 -17.58 34.62 0.41
N LEU A 35 -17.25 34.05 -0.75
CA LEU A 35 -17.08 34.81 -2.00
C LEU A 35 -18.42 35.27 -2.56
N SER A 36 -19.44 34.41 -2.56
CA SER A 36 -20.80 34.78 -2.95
C SER A 36 -21.85 33.75 -2.51
N LYS A 37 -23.14 34.11 -2.63
CA LYS A 37 -24.26 33.17 -2.40
C LYS A 37 -24.20 31.94 -3.31
N ARG A 38 -23.67 32.09 -4.54
CA ARG A 38 -23.49 30.99 -5.48
C ARG A 38 -22.47 29.99 -4.96
N TRP A 39 -21.29 30.44 -4.56
CA TRP A 39 -20.25 29.59 -3.97
C TRP A 39 -20.71 28.90 -2.68
N LYS A 40 -21.50 29.58 -1.84
CA LYS A 40 -22.14 28.95 -0.67
C LYS A 40 -23.08 27.80 -1.06
N THR A 41 -23.83 27.95 -2.15
CA THR A 41 -24.73 26.90 -2.66
C THR A 41 -23.94 25.75 -3.28
N LEU A 42 -22.92 26.05 -4.09
CA LEU A 42 -22.05 25.05 -4.70
C LEU A 42 -21.29 24.21 -3.67
N TYR A 43 -20.82 24.84 -2.59
CA TYR A 43 -20.20 24.13 -1.49
C TYR A 43 -21.12 23.06 -0.86
N SER A 44 -22.44 23.29 -0.82
CA SER A 44 -23.40 22.29 -0.29
C SER A 44 -23.48 21.02 -1.15
N LEU A 45 -23.07 21.10 -2.42
CA LEU A 45 -23.06 19.99 -3.37
C LEU A 45 -21.75 19.17 -3.30
N VAL A 46 -20.73 19.65 -2.57
CA VAL A 46 -19.50 18.89 -2.36
C VAL A 46 -19.80 17.76 -1.37
N HIS A 47 -19.53 16.52 -1.77
CA HIS A 47 -19.86 15.33 -0.98
C HIS A 47 -18.70 14.80 -0.12
N ASN A 48 -17.52 15.41 -0.21
CA ASN A 48 -16.31 15.01 0.52
C ASN A 48 -16.10 15.93 1.72
N LEU A 49 -15.91 15.36 2.89
CA LEU A 49 -15.63 16.07 4.13
C LEU A 49 -14.37 15.47 4.77
N ASP A 50 -13.26 16.19 4.68
CA ASP A 50 -11.98 15.84 5.34
C ASP A 50 -11.73 16.80 6.51
N ILE A 51 -11.66 16.24 7.71
CA ILE A 51 -11.47 16.94 8.97
C ILE A 51 -10.14 16.47 9.56
N ASP A 52 -9.17 17.38 9.63
CA ASP A 52 -7.85 17.13 10.20
C ASP A 52 -7.52 18.21 11.23
N ASP A 53 -7.42 17.79 12.49
CA ASP A 53 -7.15 18.68 13.62
C ASP A 53 -5.71 19.16 13.70
N TYR A 54 -4.78 18.47 13.01
CA TYR A 54 -3.37 18.84 12.93
C TYR A 54 -3.20 20.28 12.42
N ILE A 55 -4.03 20.69 11.45
CA ILE A 55 -4.01 22.01 10.83
C ILE A 55 -4.27 23.14 11.85
N LEU A 56 -4.88 22.83 12.99
CA LEU A 56 -5.28 23.81 14.00
C LEU A 56 -4.24 24.00 15.10
N PHE A 57 -3.48 22.95 15.41
CA PHE A 57 -2.55 22.95 16.55
C PHE A 57 -1.08 23.06 16.15
N HIS A 58 -0.76 23.01 14.85
CA HIS A 58 0.60 23.29 14.37
C HIS A 58 0.81 24.78 14.07
N ARG A 59 1.62 25.42 14.91
CA ARG A 59 2.28 26.69 14.62
C ARG A 59 3.73 26.47 14.19
N GLU A 60 4.30 27.47 13.52
CA GLU A 60 5.74 27.55 13.17
C GLU A 60 6.67 27.57 14.40
N ASP A 61 6.15 27.85 15.60
CA ASP A 61 6.93 28.00 16.85
C ASP A 61 7.08 26.71 17.68
N GLY A 62 6.51 25.58 17.24
CA GLY A 62 6.82 24.24 17.76
C GLY A 62 6.28 23.89 19.16
N TYR A 63 5.47 24.75 19.80
CA TYR A 63 4.88 24.46 21.11
C TYR A 63 3.37 24.22 21.04
N HIS A 64 2.94 23.01 21.41
CA HIS A 64 1.53 22.68 21.59
C HIS A 64 1.02 23.24 22.92
N ARG A 65 0.23 24.32 22.89
CA ARG A 65 -0.46 24.82 24.08
C ARG A 65 -1.95 24.55 23.94
N TYR A 66 -2.54 23.96 24.98
CA TYR A 66 -3.99 23.77 25.04
C TYR A 66 -4.73 25.10 24.91
N ARG A 67 -5.67 25.19 23.97
CA ARG A 67 -6.42 26.40 23.62
C ARG A 67 -7.91 26.06 23.50
N PRO A 68 -8.69 26.14 24.61
CA PRO A 68 -10.10 25.76 24.61
C PRO A 68 -10.94 26.61 23.64
N ASP A 69 -10.53 27.85 23.37
CA ASP A 69 -11.14 28.75 22.40
C ASP A 69 -11.04 28.21 20.96
N ILE A 70 -9.87 27.71 20.58
CA ILE A 70 -9.62 27.14 19.25
C ILE A 70 -10.35 25.81 19.09
N GLN A 71 -10.32 24.97 20.13
CA GLN A 71 -11.06 23.71 20.14
C GLN A 71 -12.56 23.97 19.96
N LYS A 72 -13.16 24.88 20.73
CA LYS A 72 -14.59 25.16 20.62
C LYS A 72 -14.97 25.72 19.25
N SER A 73 -14.16 26.61 18.70
CA SER A 73 -14.34 27.13 17.34
C SER A 73 -14.30 26.03 16.28
N PHE A 74 -13.41 25.04 16.46
CA PHE A 74 -13.35 23.88 15.58
C PHE A 74 -14.57 22.99 15.69
N GLU A 75 -15.00 22.68 16.92
CA GLU A 75 -16.21 21.89 17.14
C GLU A 75 -17.41 22.54 16.46
N ASP A 76 -17.59 23.84 16.67
CA ASP A 76 -18.67 24.62 16.06
C ASP A 76 -18.55 24.65 14.52
N PHE A 77 -17.33 24.70 13.98
CA PHE A 77 -17.08 24.62 12.54
C PHE A 77 -17.50 23.27 11.96
N VAL A 78 -17.13 22.16 12.62
CA VAL A 78 -17.49 20.80 12.18
C VAL A 78 -18.99 20.60 12.27
N GLU A 79 -19.62 20.98 13.40
CA GLU A 79 -21.06 20.86 13.58
C GLU A 79 -21.85 21.69 12.55
N ARG A 80 -21.44 22.92 12.28
CA ARG A 80 -22.06 23.76 11.22
C ARG A 80 -21.86 23.17 9.83
N THR A 81 -20.68 22.62 9.55
CA THR A 81 -20.39 21.98 8.26
C THR A 81 -21.26 20.75 8.05
N LEU A 82 -21.39 19.91 9.08
CA LEU A 82 -22.26 18.74 9.06
C LEU A 82 -23.74 19.14 8.95
N ALA A 83 -24.17 20.20 9.65
CA ALA A 83 -25.54 20.70 9.57
C ALA A 83 -25.90 21.26 8.18
N PHE A 84 -24.94 21.85 7.48
CA PHE A 84 -25.15 22.47 6.17
C PHE A 84 -25.21 21.47 5.01
N ARG A 85 -24.73 20.24 5.20
CA ARG A 85 -24.69 19.21 4.14
C ARG A 85 -25.94 18.34 4.20
N GLY A 86 -26.43 17.90 3.05
CA GLY A 86 -27.52 16.92 2.94
C GLY A 86 -26.97 15.50 2.98
N HIS A 87 -26.40 15.07 1.85
CA HIS A 87 -25.75 13.78 1.65
C HIS A 87 -24.22 13.92 1.73
N ILE A 88 -23.57 13.03 2.48
CA ILE A 88 -22.11 12.95 2.59
C ILE A 88 -21.71 11.64 1.92
N LYS A 89 -20.83 11.69 0.91
CA LYS A 89 -20.30 10.49 0.27
C LYS A 89 -19.07 9.98 1.04
N THR A 90 -18.14 10.89 1.33
CA THR A 90 -16.86 10.57 1.95
C THR A 90 -16.68 11.41 3.21
N PHE A 91 -16.43 10.75 4.34
CA PHE A 91 -16.12 11.38 5.62
C PHE A 91 -14.77 10.89 6.12
N SER A 92 -13.82 11.80 6.26
CA SER A 92 -12.49 11.55 6.81
C SER A 92 -12.31 12.39 8.08
N LEU A 93 -11.95 11.72 9.17
CA LEU A 93 -11.66 12.35 10.46
C LEU A 93 -10.29 11.88 10.96
N LYS A 94 -9.36 12.82 11.03
CA LYS A 94 -8.04 12.66 11.64
C LYS A 94 -8.01 13.53 12.90
N SER A 95 -8.01 12.86 14.04
CA SER A 95 -7.96 13.48 15.37
C SER A 95 -6.67 13.04 16.06
N ARG A 96 -5.58 13.78 15.85
CA ARG A 96 -4.26 13.47 16.38
C ARG A 96 -3.97 14.13 17.72
N GLU A 97 -4.51 15.32 17.92
CA GLU A 97 -4.14 16.23 19.00
C GLU A 97 -5.32 16.51 19.94
N LEU A 98 -6.55 16.53 19.42
CA LEU A 98 -7.75 16.96 20.16
C LEU A 98 -8.04 16.13 21.41
N TYR A 99 -7.65 14.85 21.43
CA TYR A 99 -7.81 13.99 22.60
C TYR A 99 -6.84 14.34 23.73
N ALA A 100 -5.59 14.67 23.40
CA ALA A 100 -4.61 15.15 24.39
C ALA A 100 -5.07 16.47 25.04
N PHE A 101 -5.99 17.17 24.37
CA PHE A 101 -6.57 18.43 24.78
C PHE A 101 -8.00 18.32 25.34
N GLY A 102 -8.52 17.10 25.56
CA GLY A 102 -9.79 16.92 26.27
C GLY A 102 -11.06 17.07 25.42
N LEU A 103 -10.96 16.91 24.10
CA LEU A 103 -12.17 16.68 23.28
C LEU A 103 -12.89 15.43 23.77
N GLY A 104 -14.17 15.59 24.11
CA GLY A 104 -15.00 14.47 24.58
C GLY A 104 -15.21 13.43 23.48
N VAL A 105 -15.07 12.15 23.85
CA VAL A 105 -15.40 10.98 23.01
C VAL A 105 -16.79 11.14 22.37
N ASP A 106 -17.73 11.70 23.13
CA ASP A 106 -19.11 11.95 22.70
C ASP A 106 -19.20 12.91 21.51
N VAL A 107 -18.31 13.90 21.40
CA VAL A 107 -18.30 14.86 20.30
C VAL A 107 -17.93 14.16 19.00
N VAL A 108 -16.85 13.37 19.03
CA VAL A 108 -16.39 12.57 17.88
C VAL A 108 -17.45 11.54 17.49
N ASN A 109 -18.04 10.86 18.48
CA ASN A 109 -19.16 9.94 18.25
C ASN A 109 -20.34 10.61 17.54
N ARG A 110 -20.73 11.82 17.96
CA ARG A 110 -21.81 12.57 17.28
C ARG A 110 -21.48 12.86 15.83
N TRP A 111 -20.24 13.26 15.52
CA TRP A 111 -19.83 13.55 14.14
C TRP A 111 -19.88 12.29 13.26
N ILE A 112 -19.38 11.17 13.76
CA ILE A 112 -19.42 9.88 13.04
C ILE A 112 -20.87 9.43 12.83
N CYS A 113 -21.70 9.47 13.88
CA CYS A 113 -23.12 9.12 13.76
C CYS A 113 -23.86 10.01 12.76
N ASN A 114 -23.58 11.32 12.74
CA ASN A 114 -24.18 12.24 11.79
C ASN A 114 -23.78 11.91 10.35
N ALA A 115 -22.52 11.57 10.09
CA ALA A 115 -22.07 11.14 8.77
C ALA A 115 -22.76 9.83 8.34
N LEU A 116 -22.89 8.87 9.24
CA LEU A 116 -23.60 7.60 9.00
C LEU A 116 -25.09 7.83 8.69
N GLU A 117 -25.75 8.74 9.41
CA GLU A 117 -27.15 9.14 9.16
C GLU A 117 -27.38 9.73 7.78
N ARG A 118 -26.34 10.33 7.21
CA ARG A 118 -26.37 10.98 5.90
C ARG A 118 -25.98 10.05 4.75
N GLY A 119 -25.84 8.75 5.03
CA GLY A 119 -25.58 7.73 4.04
C GLY A 119 -24.15 7.67 3.54
N VAL A 120 -23.17 8.01 4.38
CA VAL A 120 -21.75 7.94 4.02
C VAL A 120 -21.38 6.58 3.44
N SER A 121 -20.68 6.60 2.30
CA SER A 121 -20.21 5.41 1.61
C SER A 121 -18.72 5.13 1.84
N GLU A 122 -17.95 6.17 2.14
CA GLU A 122 -16.50 6.08 2.39
C GLU A 122 -16.17 6.72 3.74
N LEU A 123 -15.68 5.92 4.68
CA LEU A 123 -15.40 6.38 6.05
C LEU A 123 -13.92 6.15 6.39
N HIS A 124 -13.21 7.21 6.74
CA HIS A 124 -11.81 7.17 7.14
C HIS A 124 -11.64 7.76 8.53
N LEU A 125 -11.20 6.95 9.49
CA LEU A 125 -11.04 7.36 10.89
C LEU A 125 -9.61 7.08 11.35
N CYS A 126 -8.95 8.10 11.90
CA CYS A 126 -7.66 7.97 12.57
C CYS A 126 -7.69 8.84 13.83
N ILE A 127 -7.82 8.20 14.99
CA ILE A 127 -8.10 8.89 16.26
C ILE A 127 -7.04 8.45 17.26
N ASN A 128 -6.12 9.35 17.61
CA ASN A 128 -4.94 9.05 18.43
C ASN A 128 -5.28 8.97 19.94
N SER A 129 -6.26 8.11 20.28
CA SER A 129 -6.76 7.81 21.63
C SER A 129 -7.53 6.50 21.60
N GLN A 130 -7.74 5.87 22.76
CA GLN A 130 -8.61 4.68 22.87
C GLN A 130 -10.05 5.07 22.54
N PHE A 131 -10.47 4.80 21.30
CA PHE A 131 -11.78 5.16 20.79
C PHE A 131 -12.57 3.91 20.41
N GLU A 132 -13.73 3.73 21.02
CA GLU A 132 -14.68 2.69 20.65
C GLU A 132 -15.63 3.22 19.57
N LEU A 133 -15.81 2.44 18.50
CA LEU A 133 -16.72 2.81 17.43
C LEU A 133 -18.18 2.81 17.92
N PRO A 134 -19.00 3.79 17.50
CA PRO A 134 -20.41 3.86 17.90
C PRO A 134 -21.19 2.67 17.31
N TYR A 135 -22.20 2.17 18.02
CA TYR A 135 -22.99 1.01 17.55
C TYR A 135 -23.55 1.18 16.12
N LYS A 136 -23.98 2.40 15.76
CA LYS A 136 -24.52 2.73 14.43
C LYS A 136 -23.56 2.44 13.27
N PHE A 137 -22.26 2.43 13.54
CA PHE A 137 -21.25 2.04 12.56
C PHE A 137 -21.44 0.58 12.11
N PHE A 138 -21.71 -0.32 13.06
CA PHE A 138 -21.80 -1.77 12.81
C PHE A 138 -23.06 -2.18 12.05
N THR A 139 -24.05 -1.31 11.90
CA THR A 139 -25.32 -1.58 11.21
C THR A 139 -25.50 -0.76 9.94
N SER A 140 -24.43 -0.11 9.46
CA SER A 140 -24.49 0.73 8.26
C SER A 140 -24.66 -0.10 6.99
N THR A 141 -25.68 0.24 6.21
CA THR A 141 -25.97 -0.39 4.92
C THR A 141 -25.42 0.38 3.73
N THR A 142 -24.72 1.50 3.96
CA THR A 142 -24.20 2.39 2.91
C THR A 142 -22.68 2.34 2.76
N LEU A 143 -21.95 1.85 3.77
CA LEU A 143 -20.48 1.82 3.78
C LEU A 143 -19.92 0.85 2.74
N VAL A 144 -19.27 1.40 1.72
CA VAL A 144 -18.57 0.68 0.65
C VAL A 144 -17.07 0.58 0.91
N MET A 145 -16.47 1.63 1.48
CA MET A 145 -15.06 1.67 1.85
C MET A 145 -14.90 2.12 3.29
N LEU A 146 -14.05 1.41 4.03
CA LEU A 146 -13.73 1.72 5.41
C LEU A 146 -12.22 1.71 5.63
N SER A 147 -11.73 2.76 6.29
CA SER A 147 -10.35 2.87 6.75
C SER A 147 -10.35 3.21 8.24
N LEU A 148 -9.81 2.33 9.06
CA LEU A 148 -9.61 2.56 10.50
C LEU A 148 -8.12 2.60 10.80
N GLY A 149 -7.67 3.63 11.50
CA GLY A 149 -6.28 3.83 11.89
C GLY A 149 -6.04 3.74 13.40
N ARG A 150 -4.78 3.96 13.79
CA ARG A 150 -4.28 3.87 15.16
C ARG A 150 -5.19 4.55 16.18
N GLY A 151 -5.35 3.87 17.33
CA GLY A 151 -6.13 4.29 18.51
C GLY A 151 -7.56 3.77 18.53
N ILE A 152 -8.11 3.35 17.39
CA ILE A 152 -9.43 2.73 17.35
C ILE A 152 -9.37 1.30 17.89
N ASP A 153 -10.26 1.01 18.84
CA ASP A 153 -10.41 -0.30 19.46
C ASP A 153 -11.79 -0.89 19.15
N CYS A 154 -11.82 -2.20 18.89
CA CYS A 154 -13.06 -2.96 18.69
C CYS A 154 -13.19 -4.07 19.76
N PRO A 155 -13.33 -3.71 21.05
CA PRO A 155 -13.39 -4.70 22.13
C PRO A 155 -14.69 -5.48 22.15
N ARG A 156 -15.76 -4.93 21.56
CA ARG A 156 -17.09 -5.53 21.45
C ARG A 156 -17.63 -5.31 20.05
N ILE A 157 -18.01 -6.40 19.40
CA ILE A 157 -18.68 -6.39 18.10
C ILE A 157 -20.13 -6.81 18.35
N PRO A 158 -21.13 -5.96 18.04
CA PRO A 158 -22.52 -6.30 18.22
C PRO A 158 -22.92 -7.58 17.45
N PRO A 159 -23.78 -8.46 18.00
CA PRO A 159 -24.18 -9.70 17.31
C PRO A 159 -24.92 -9.47 15.98
N ASP A 160 -25.56 -8.32 15.84
CA ASP A 160 -26.32 -7.87 14.68
C ASP A 160 -25.48 -6.99 13.73
N THR A 161 -24.15 -7.03 13.87
CA THR A 161 -23.24 -6.35 12.94
C THR A 161 -23.53 -6.82 11.51
N SER A 162 -23.76 -5.86 10.62
CA SER A 162 -24.02 -6.10 9.21
C SER A 162 -23.51 -4.92 8.38
N LEU A 163 -22.53 -5.19 7.51
CA LEU A 163 -21.95 -4.24 6.58
C LEU A 163 -22.09 -4.79 5.15
N PRO A 164 -23.33 -4.86 4.63
CA PRO A 164 -23.67 -5.71 3.49
C PRO A 164 -23.08 -5.24 2.16
N VAL A 165 -22.65 -3.98 2.05
CA VAL A 165 -22.10 -3.38 0.83
C VAL A 165 -20.61 -3.04 0.94
N LEU A 166 -19.95 -3.42 2.03
CA LEU A 166 -18.54 -3.10 2.26
C LEU A 166 -17.64 -3.93 1.34
N LYS A 167 -16.91 -3.25 0.45
CA LYS A 167 -16.01 -3.85 -0.54
C LYS A 167 -14.54 -3.69 -0.21
N ILE A 168 -14.17 -2.60 0.45
CA ILE A 168 -12.77 -2.25 0.74
C ILE A 168 -12.62 -1.97 2.23
N LEU A 169 -11.70 -2.69 2.87
CA LEU A 169 -11.39 -2.55 4.28
C LEU A 169 -9.90 -2.32 4.48
N PHE A 170 -9.55 -1.21 5.13
CA PHE A 170 -8.21 -0.86 5.56
C PHE A 170 -8.15 -0.75 7.09
N LEU A 171 -7.20 -1.45 7.70
CA LEU A 171 -6.98 -1.48 9.13
C LEU A 171 -5.51 -1.17 9.41
N ASP A 172 -5.22 -0.09 10.14
CA ASP A 172 -3.89 0.23 10.65
C ASP A 172 -3.90 0.19 12.19
N SER A 173 -3.30 -0.87 12.73
CA SER A 173 -3.03 -1.10 14.14
C SER A 173 -4.30 -1.16 14.99
N ILE A 174 -5.33 -1.85 14.49
CA ILE A 174 -6.64 -1.97 15.14
C ILE A 174 -6.66 -3.18 16.07
N ARG A 175 -7.09 -2.98 17.32
CA ARG A 175 -7.21 -4.08 18.29
C ARG A 175 -8.60 -4.68 18.26
N PHE A 176 -8.66 -5.96 17.88
CA PHE A 176 -9.83 -6.82 18.07
C PHE A 176 -9.63 -7.68 19.31
N LYS A 177 -10.72 -7.99 20.00
CA LYS A 177 -10.71 -8.94 21.12
C LYS A 177 -10.92 -10.38 20.60
N ASP A 178 -10.05 -11.30 21.01
CA ASP A 178 -10.12 -12.73 20.68
C ASP A 178 -10.22 -12.99 19.15
N ASP A 179 -10.88 -14.08 18.73
CA ASP A 179 -11.06 -14.45 17.31
C ASP A 179 -12.23 -13.70 16.62
N LYS A 180 -12.74 -12.63 17.23
CA LYS A 180 -13.94 -11.90 16.76
C LYS A 180 -13.74 -11.20 15.42
N PHE A 181 -12.51 -10.94 15.02
CA PHE A 181 -12.22 -10.33 13.73
C PHE A 181 -12.72 -11.20 12.57
N SER A 182 -12.33 -12.47 12.51
CA SER A 182 -12.76 -13.36 11.44
C SER A 182 -14.21 -13.81 11.62
N ASP A 183 -14.54 -14.35 12.80
CA ASP A 183 -15.80 -15.06 13.01
C ASP A 183 -17.03 -14.14 13.05
N VAL A 184 -16.83 -12.85 13.34
CA VAL A 184 -17.93 -11.88 13.47
C VAL A 184 -17.77 -10.73 12.50
N PHE A 185 -16.64 -10.00 12.53
CA PHE A 185 -16.49 -8.79 11.72
C PHE A 185 -16.44 -9.08 10.22
N LEU A 186 -15.53 -9.98 9.78
CA LEU A 186 -15.42 -10.35 8.37
C LEU A 186 -16.66 -11.09 7.87
N ALA A 187 -17.27 -11.94 8.72
CA ALA A 187 -18.52 -12.63 8.40
C ALA A 187 -19.69 -11.65 8.13
N ALA A 188 -19.68 -10.48 8.78
CA ALA A 188 -20.67 -9.43 8.56
C ALA A 188 -20.45 -8.60 7.28
N CYS A 189 -19.36 -8.85 6.54
CA CYS A 189 -18.97 -8.14 5.32
C CYS A 189 -18.99 -9.08 4.10
N PRO A 190 -20.16 -9.56 3.64
CA PRO A 190 -20.26 -10.67 2.67
C PRO A 190 -19.73 -10.36 1.27
N VAL A 191 -19.55 -9.08 0.92
CA VAL A 191 -19.08 -8.62 -0.40
C VAL A 191 -17.68 -8.00 -0.35
N LEU A 192 -16.92 -8.22 0.73
CA LEU A 192 -15.60 -7.64 0.92
C LEU A 192 -14.60 -8.19 -0.11
N GLU A 193 -14.09 -7.36 -1.00
CA GLU A 193 -13.18 -7.75 -2.09
C GLU A 193 -11.71 -7.44 -1.77
N GLU A 194 -11.44 -6.33 -1.08
CA GLU A 194 -10.10 -5.88 -0.74
C GLU A 194 -9.92 -5.71 0.77
N LEU A 195 -8.94 -6.41 1.33
CA LEU A 195 -8.54 -6.30 2.74
C LEU A 195 -7.08 -5.88 2.84
N THR A 196 -6.83 -4.78 3.55
CA THR A 196 -5.49 -4.31 3.90
C THR A 196 -5.35 -4.20 5.41
N ILE A 197 -4.33 -4.86 5.96
CA ILE A 197 -4.01 -4.85 7.39
C ILE A 197 -2.56 -4.45 7.55
N HIS A 198 -2.33 -3.35 8.27
CA HIS A 198 -1.06 -2.96 8.83
C HIS A 198 -1.17 -3.15 10.34
N ASP A 199 -0.46 -4.08 10.96
CA ASP A 199 -0.68 -4.34 12.39
C ASP A 199 0.60 -4.69 13.16
N MET A 200 0.60 -4.23 14.41
CA MET A 200 1.59 -4.51 15.44
C MET A 200 1.17 -5.70 16.34
N ASN A 201 -0.14 -6.01 16.41
CA ASN A 201 -0.75 -7.03 17.29
C ASN A 201 -1.82 -7.87 16.54
N TYR A 202 -1.38 -8.42 15.41
CA TYR A 202 -2.17 -9.06 14.36
C TYR A 202 -3.12 -10.19 14.82
N PRO A 203 -4.36 -10.30 14.27
CA PRO A 203 -5.27 -11.42 14.51
C PRO A 203 -4.75 -12.70 13.84
N TYR A 204 -4.59 -13.79 14.60
CA TYR A 204 -3.92 -14.99 14.10
C TYR A 204 -4.67 -15.78 13.01
N VAL A 205 -5.93 -15.44 12.76
CA VAL A 205 -6.80 -16.10 11.80
C VAL A 205 -7.50 -15.05 10.94
N ILE A 206 -7.40 -15.22 9.62
CA ILE A 206 -8.21 -14.51 8.62
C ILE A 206 -8.98 -15.56 7.83
N SER A 207 -10.30 -15.60 7.97
CA SER A 207 -11.17 -16.44 7.15
C SER A 207 -12.20 -15.59 6.42
N SER A 208 -12.23 -15.69 5.08
CA SER A 208 -13.26 -15.08 4.25
C SER A 208 -13.24 -15.64 2.83
N LYS A 209 -14.44 -15.88 2.29
CA LYS A 209 -14.62 -16.35 0.90
C LYS A 209 -14.84 -15.21 -0.09
N SER A 210 -15.04 -13.97 0.36
CA SER A 210 -15.31 -12.85 -0.55
C SER A 210 -14.03 -12.15 -1.03
N ILE A 211 -12.96 -12.22 -0.25
CA ILE A 211 -11.72 -11.46 -0.48
C ILE A 211 -11.00 -11.96 -1.73
N LYS A 212 -10.68 -11.03 -2.63
CA LYS A 212 -9.90 -11.26 -3.86
C LYS A 212 -8.49 -10.69 -3.73
N LYS A 213 -8.30 -9.61 -2.97
CA LYS A 213 -7.02 -8.96 -2.78
C LYS A 213 -6.73 -8.78 -1.29
N LEU A 214 -5.58 -9.29 -0.86
CA LEU A 214 -5.17 -9.29 0.54
C LEU A 214 -3.80 -8.63 0.67
N SER A 215 -3.70 -7.59 1.51
CA SER A 215 -2.43 -6.91 1.79
C SER A 215 -2.14 -6.95 3.28
N LEU A 216 -1.07 -7.64 3.66
CA LEU A 216 -0.67 -7.85 5.05
C LEU A 216 0.69 -7.23 5.29
N THR A 217 0.76 -6.29 6.22
CA THR A 217 2.01 -5.72 6.72
C THR A 217 2.08 -5.94 8.22
N ILE A 218 3.01 -6.79 8.63
CA ILE A 218 3.17 -7.21 10.02
C ILE A 218 4.45 -6.55 10.53
N ASP A 219 4.29 -5.55 11.38
CA ASP A 219 5.41 -4.87 12.03
C ASP A 219 5.53 -5.40 13.46
N ASN A 220 6.27 -6.50 13.62
CA ASN A 220 6.48 -7.08 14.94
C ASN A 220 7.64 -6.35 15.63
N SER A 221 7.34 -5.45 16.57
CA SER A 221 8.38 -4.74 17.32
C SER A 221 9.31 -5.72 18.05
N TYR A 222 10.59 -5.35 18.16
CA TYR A 222 11.67 -6.14 18.77
C TYR A 222 11.32 -6.73 20.15
N TYR A 223 10.47 -6.05 20.93
CA TYR A 223 10.07 -6.48 22.27
C TYR A 223 9.13 -7.69 22.27
N ASN A 224 8.23 -7.80 21.29
CA ASN A 224 7.30 -8.92 21.18
C ASN A 224 8.04 -10.23 20.81
N CYS A 225 9.04 -10.14 19.91
CA CYS A 225 9.84 -11.30 19.47
C CYS A 225 10.71 -11.94 20.56
N LEU A 226 11.07 -11.23 21.63
CA LEU A 226 11.94 -11.72 22.70
C LEU A 226 11.18 -12.27 23.91
N ILE A 227 10.03 -11.69 24.23
CA ILE A 227 9.28 -11.99 25.46
C ILE A 227 8.18 -13.03 25.18
N HIS A 228 7.54 -12.94 24.02
CA HIS A 228 6.52 -13.89 23.62
C HIS A 228 7.11 -14.89 22.64
N ASN A 229 7.25 -16.13 23.10
CA ASN A 229 7.44 -17.29 22.25
C ASN A 229 6.19 -17.38 21.36
N HIS A 230 6.12 -16.60 20.26
CA HIS A 230 4.93 -16.46 19.41
C HIS A 230 4.56 -17.83 18.84
N SER A 231 3.72 -18.54 19.58
CA SER A 231 3.30 -19.91 19.33
C SER A 231 2.20 -19.95 18.27
N SER A 232 1.53 -18.83 18.05
CA SER A 232 0.38 -18.68 17.17
C SER A 232 0.82 -18.59 15.70
N ILE A 233 0.38 -19.58 14.94
CA ILE A 233 0.60 -19.68 13.51
C ILE A 233 -0.40 -18.77 12.80
N LEU A 234 0.08 -17.96 11.85
CA LEU A 234 -0.80 -17.22 10.95
C LEU A 234 -1.64 -18.21 10.14
N ARG A 235 -2.96 -18.10 10.21
CA ARG A 235 -3.89 -18.90 9.41
C ARG A 235 -4.63 -17.99 8.45
N LEU A 236 -4.47 -18.27 7.16
CA LEU A 236 -5.22 -17.62 6.09
C LEU A 236 -6.14 -18.67 5.48
N ASP A 237 -7.44 -18.51 5.65
CA ASP A 237 -8.50 -19.31 5.03
C ASP A 237 -9.30 -18.43 4.08
N THR A 238 -8.68 -18.13 2.94
CA THR A 238 -9.16 -17.15 1.98
C THR A 238 -8.97 -17.69 0.56
N PRO A 239 -9.72 -18.73 0.17
CA PRO A 239 -9.45 -19.52 -1.05
C PRO A 239 -9.61 -18.74 -2.36
N ASN A 240 -10.34 -17.61 -2.33
CA ASN A 240 -10.62 -16.79 -3.50
C ASN A 240 -9.64 -15.62 -3.69
N VAL A 241 -8.61 -15.50 -2.84
CA VAL A 241 -7.56 -14.48 -3.00
C VAL A 241 -6.75 -14.78 -4.25
N VAL A 242 -6.64 -13.79 -5.13
CA VAL A 242 -5.87 -13.85 -6.38
C VAL A 242 -4.60 -13.00 -6.34
N ASP A 243 -4.58 -11.93 -5.52
CA ASP A 243 -3.44 -11.01 -5.34
C ASP A 243 -3.12 -10.85 -3.85
N LEU A 244 -1.92 -11.25 -3.45
CA LEU A 244 -1.42 -11.17 -2.08
C LEU A 244 -0.20 -10.26 -2.00
N TYR A 245 -0.27 -9.21 -1.18
CA TYR A 245 0.90 -8.51 -0.67
C TYR A 245 1.20 -9.01 0.75
N TYR A 246 2.42 -9.50 0.98
CA TYR A 246 2.84 -10.01 2.29
C TYR A 246 4.16 -9.38 2.71
N SER A 247 4.14 -8.63 3.82
CA SER A 247 5.28 -7.98 4.44
C SER A 247 5.43 -8.43 5.89
N ASP A 248 6.53 -9.11 6.24
CA ASP A 248 6.77 -9.62 7.60
C ASP A 248 8.27 -9.87 7.88
N LEU A 249 8.58 -10.20 9.13
CA LEU A 249 9.85 -10.80 9.53
C LEU A 249 9.83 -12.32 9.25
N PRO A 250 10.99 -12.92 8.92
CA PRO A 250 11.11 -14.38 8.80
C PRO A 250 10.69 -15.10 10.08
N ARG A 251 9.59 -15.87 10.02
CA ARG A 251 9.08 -16.63 11.15
C ARG A 251 9.81 -17.97 11.33
N ARG A 252 9.74 -18.49 12.56
CA ARG A 252 10.14 -19.87 12.88
C ARG A 252 9.10 -20.91 12.44
N LYS A 253 7.81 -20.57 12.57
CA LYS A 253 6.69 -21.44 12.19
C LYS A 253 6.11 -21.02 10.85
N ALA A 254 5.70 -22.01 10.05
CA ALA A 254 5.02 -21.78 8.78
C ALA A 254 3.69 -21.07 9.01
N PRO A 255 3.31 -20.08 8.18
CA PRO A 255 1.90 -19.75 8.05
C PRO A 255 1.15 -20.97 7.48
N HIS A 256 -0.10 -21.14 7.86
CA HIS A 256 -1.01 -22.09 7.24
C HIS A 256 -1.93 -21.33 6.31
N CYS A 257 -1.79 -21.57 5.02
CA CYS A 257 -2.49 -20.83 3.99
C CYS A 257 -3.39 -21.78 3.18
N HIS A 258 -4.68 -21.47 3.12
CA HIS A 258 -5.63 -21.99 2.16
C HIS A 258 -5.95 -20.86 1.17
N LEU A 259 -5.21 -20.86 0.05
CA LEU A 259 -5.16 -19.80 -0.96
C LEU A 259 -5.26 -20.40 -2.38
N ASP A 260 -6.31 -21.18 -2.64
CA ASP A 260 -6.44 -21.99 -3.86
C ASP A 260 -6.38 -21.19 -5.18
N SER A 261 -6.88 -19.95 -5.17
CA SER A 261 -6.94 -19.09 -6.36
C SER A 261 -5.72 -18.18 -6.54
N LEU A 262 -4.69 -18.31 -5.69
CA LEU A 262 -3.58 -17.36 -5.64
C LEU A 262 -2.77 -17.36 -6.94
N ALA A 263 -2.81 -16.23 -7.65
CA ALA A 263 -2.15 -16.07 -8.93
C ALA A 263 -0.92 -15.14 -8.85
N LYS A 264 -0.97 -14.13 -7.97
CA LYS A 264 0.04 -13.09 -7.83
C LYS A 264 0.42 -12.88 -6.37
N VAL A 265 1.73 -12.80 -6.13
CA VAL A 265 2.29 -12.48 -4.81
C VAL A 265 3.31 -11.37 -4.93
N THR A 266 3.21 -10.38 -4.05
CA THR A 266 4.32 -9.48 -3.71
C THR A 266 4.82 -9.83 -2.32
N LEU A 267 6.07 -10.26 -2.24
CA LEU A 267 6.72 -10.65 -1.00
C LEU A 267 7.74 -9.57 -0.59
N ASP A 268 7.51 -8.99 0.58
CA ASP A 268 8.45 -8.11 1.27
C ASP A 268 8.88 -8.77 2.59
N LEU A 269 10.18 -8.91 2.82
CA LEU A 269 10.68 -9.50 4.07
C LEU A 269 11.79 -8.63 4.63
N HIS A 270 11.75 -8.39 5.94
CA HIS A 270 12.70 -7.50 6.61
C HIS A 270 13.51 -8.20 7.71
N TYR A 271 14.61 -7.57 8.12
CA TYR A 271 15.34 -7.94 9.34
C TYR A 271 14.95 -7.03 10.48
N LEU A 272 15.11 -7.52 11.71
CA LEU A 272 15.13 -6.67 12.90
C LEU A 272 16.32 -5.71 12.80
N ARG A 273 16.04 -4.41 12.89
CA ARG A 273 17.01 -3.32 12.70
C ARG A 273 18.11 -3.28 13.79
N TYR A 274 17.94 -4.02 14.89
CA TYR A 274 18.87 -4.11 16.02
C TYR A 274 19.12 -5.58 16.41
N GLY A 275 20.40 -5.98 16.50
CA GLY A 275 20.80 -7.33 16.94
C GLY A 275 21.16 -8.31 15.81
N TYR A 276 22.08 -7.91 14.92
CA TYR A 276 22.54 -8.65 13.73
C TYR A 276 22.94 -10.12 13.93
N GLN A 277 23.21 -10.59 15.15
CA GLN A 277 23.90 -11.88 15.35
C GLN A 277 23.05 -13.01 15.96
N LYS A 278 21.97 -12.72 16.71
CA LYS A 278 21.22 -13.79 17.41
C LYS A 278 19.98 -14.29 16.68
N VAL A 279 19.30 -13.46 15.87
CA VAL A 279 18.02 -13.81 15.22
C VAL A 279 18.22 -14.52 13.87
N GLN A 280 19.31 -14.25 13.16
CA GLN A 280 19.63 -14.88 11.87
C GLN A 280 19.71 -16.42 11.96
N ASN A 281 20.14 -16.97 13.10
CA ASN A 281 20.29 -18.41 13.27
C ASN A 281 18.96 -19.18 13.22
N TYR A 282 17.83 -18.51 13.47
CA TYR A 282 16.51 -19.16 13.55
C TYR A 282 15.52 -18.75 12.46
N ALA A 283 15.84 -17.72 11.68
CA ALA A 283 15.03 -17.31 10.54
C ALA A 283 15.08 -18.36 9.42
N ASN A 284 13.91 -18.81 8.94
CA ASN A 284 13.81 -19.69 7.79
C ASN A 284 12.67 -19.23 6.88
N VAL A 285 13.01 -18.97 5.61
CA VAL A 285 12.03 -18.55 4.59
C VAL A 285 11.39 -19.73 3.86
N LYS A 286 11.85 -20.96 4.08
CA LYS A 286 11.36 -22.16 3.38
C LYS A 286 9.84 -22.25 3.34
N ASN A 287 9.21 -22.03 4.49
CA ASN A 287 7.77 -22.22 4.65
C ASN A 287 6.98 -21.21 3.82
N ILE A 288 7.29 -19.91 3.93
CA ILE A 288 6.58 -18.91 3.13
C ILE A 288 6.83 -19.10 1.63
N ILE A 289 8.06 -19.50 1.24
CA ILE A 289 8.39 -19.76 -0.16
C ILE A 289 7.65 -21.00 -0.68
N SER A 290 7.45 -22.04 0.13
CA SER A 290 6.69 -23.23 -0.30
C SER A 290 5.20 -22.95 -0.47
N GLU A 291 4.61 -22.06 0.33
CA GLU A 291 3.20 -21.67 0.18
C GLU A 291 2.95 -20.90 -1.13
N ILE A 292 3.94 -20.12 -1.61
CA ILE A 292 3.79 -19.26 -2.80
C ILE A 292 4.40 -19.84 -4.07
N CYS A 293 4.90 -21.08 -4.06
CA CYS A 293 5.66 -21.62 -5.20
C CYS A 293 4.81 -21.89 -6.46
N ASN A 294 3.49 -21.94 -6.32
CA ASN A 294 2.54 -22.29 -7.40
C ASN A 294 1.97 -21.06 -8.14
N VAL A 295 2.40 -19.85 -7.81
CA VAL A 295 1.88 -18.61 -8.40
C VAL A 295 2.37 -18.38 -9.83
N LYS A 296 1.62 -17.56 -10.59
CA LYS A 296 1.97 -17.14 -11.96
C LYS A 296 2.85 -15.90 -11.98
N THR A 297 2.64 -14.99 -11.03
CA THR A 297 3.39 -13.74 -10.89
C THR A 297 3.98 -13.62 -9.50
N LEU A 298 5.29 -13.44 -9.41
CA LEU A 298 6.00 -13.23 -8.16
C LEU A 298 6.77 -11.93 -8.21
N HIS A 299 6.53 -11.05 -7.25
CA HIS A 299 7.33 -9.86 -7.01
C HIS A 299 8.11 -10.01 -5.71
N LEU A 300 9.44 -9.94 -5.80
CA LEU A 300 10.34 -9.91 -4.66
C LEU A 300 10.91 -8.50 -4.49
N THR A 301 10.64 -7.88 -3.35
CA THR A 301 11.25 -6.59 -2.99
C THR A 301 12.75 -6.73 -2.74
N SER A 302 13.48 -5.61 -2.73
CA SER A 302 14.91 -5.64 -2.41
C SER A 302 15.21 -6.18 -1.02
N SER A 303 14.30 -5.97 -0.06
CA SER A 303 14.46 -6.49 1.29
C SER A 303 14.19 -7.99 1.32
N ALA A 304 13.15 -8.48 0.62
CA ALA A 304 12.89 -9.90 0.51
C ALA A 304 14.05 -10.67 -0.13
N VAL A 305 14.64 -10.15 -1.21
CA VAL A 305 15.81 -10.77 -1.84
C VAL A 305 17.01 -10.85 -0.89
N GLU A 306 17.23 -9.82 -0.07
CA GLU A 306 18.29 -9.81 0.93
C GLU A 306 18.08 -10.89 1.99
N VAL A 307 16.86 -11.00 2.51
CA VAL A 307 16.45 -12.04 3.46
C VAL A 307 16.60 -13.45 2.88
N ILE A 308 16.08 -13.67 1.68
CA ILE A 308 16.16 -14.98 0.99
C ILE A 308 17.62 -15.38 0.78
N SER A 309 18.51 -14.44 0.47
CA SER A 309 19.92 -14.73 0.21
C SER A 309 20.67 -15.31 1.43
N VAL A 310 20.22 -14.98 2.65
CA VAL A 310 20.87 -15.39 3.91
C VAL A 310 20.12 -16.54 4.59
N CYS A 311 18.79 -16.49 4.59
CA CYS A 311 17.95 -17.41 5.36
C CYS A 311 17.50 -18.67 4.58
N ARG A 312 18.03 -18.89 3.37
CA ARG A 312 17.73 -20.06 2.54
C ARG A 312 18.64 -21.25 2.90
N LYS A 313 18.26 -22.00 3.93
CA LYS A 313 18.99 -23.20 4.38
C LYS A 313 18.79 -24.42 3.46
N ASP A 314 17.61 -24.60 2.88
CA ASP A 314 17.20 -25.85 2.20
C ASP A 314 17.00 -25.71 0.67
N GLY A 315 17.66 -24.74 0.03
CA GLY A 315 17.44 -24.50 -1.41
C GLY A 315 16.14 -23.72 -1.70
N LEU A 316 15.83 -23.50 -2.99
CA LEU A 316 14.54 -22.93 -3.43
C LEU A 316 13.67 -24.06 -4.02
N PRO A 317 12.34 -24.07 -3.80
CA PRO A 317 11.44 -24.96 -4.52
C PRO A 317 11.45 -24.67 -6.03
N VAL A 318 10.83 -25.56 -6.82
CA VAL A 318 10.59 -25.28 -8.24
C VAL A 318 9.32 -24.44 -8.34
N PHE A 319 9.37 -23.38 -9.13
CA PHE A 319 8.23 -22.53 -9.46
C PHE A 319 7.68 -22.94 -10.83
N ASN A 320 6.95 -24.05 -10.88
CA ASN A 320 6.48 -24.64 -12.15
C ASN A 320 5.48 -23.74 -12.89
N ASN A 321 4.72 -22.92 -12.18
CA ASN A 321 3.67 -22.08 -12.77
C ASN A 321 4.11 -20.63 -12.99
N LEU A 322 5.32 -20.27 -12.56
CA LEU A 322 5.78 -18.89 -12.59
C LEU A 322 6.11 -18.46 -14.02
N VAL A 323 5.37 -17.47 -14.50
CA VAL A 323 5.49 -16.88 -15.85
C VAL A 323 6.12 -15.50 -15.79
N GLU A 324 5.85 -14.74 -14.72
CA GLU A 324 6.37 -13.39 -14.53
C GLU A 324 7.07 -13.23 -13.17
N LEU A 325 8.31 -12.75 -13.21
CA LEU A 325 9.12 -12.46 -12.02
C LEU A 325 9.50 -10.99 -12.02
N MET A 326 9.06 -10.25 -11.00
CA MET A 326 9.59 -8.93 -10.67
C MET A 326 10.62 -9.05 -9.56
N PHE A 327 11.82 -8.58 -9.83
CA PHE A 327 12.98 -8.76 -8.97
C PHE A 327 13.68 -7.41 -8.72
N SER A 328 13.56 -6.95 -7.48
CA SER A 328 14.26 -5.75 -6.99
C SER A 328 15.49 -6.21 -6.19
N SER A 329 16.70 -5.73 -6.49
CA SER A 329 17.88 -6.15 -5.71
C SER A 329 19.04 -5.17 -5.71
N ARG A 330 19.57 -4.92 -4.50
CA ARG A 330 20.89 -4.32 -4.28
C ARG A 330 22.03 -5.25 -4.70
N LYS A 331 23.22 -4.68 -4.95
CA LYS A 331 24.37 -5.34 -5.60
C LYS A 331 24.82 -6.68 -4.97
N ARG A 332 24.73 -6.84 -3.64
CA ARG A 332 25.25 -8.02 -2.91
C ARG A 332 24.39 -9.28 -3.02
N HIS A 333 23.11 -9.15 -3.37
CA HIS A 333 22.14 -10.26 -3.29
C HIS A 333 21.64 -10.72 -4.68
N ARG A 334 22.27 -10.22 -5.75
CA ARG A 334 21.99 -10.62 -7.14
C ARG A 334 22.28 -12.09 -7.44
N LYS A 335 22.97 -12.81 -6.55
CA LYS A 335 23.17 -14.26 -6.65
C LYS A 335 21.87 -15.06 -6.49
N VAL A 336 20.80 -14.45 -5.95
CA VAL A 336 19.48 -15.09 -5.84
C VAL A 336 18.79 -15.19 -7.19
N LEU A 337 18.98 -14.21 -8.09
CA LEU A 337 18.32 -14.21 -9.40
C LEU A 337 18.69 -15.43 -10.25
N PRO A 338 19.97 -15.79 -10.48
CA PRO A 338 20.32 -17.01 -11.21
C PRO A 338 19.63 -18.26 -10.65
N LEU A 339 19.59 -18.40 -9.32
CA LEU A 339 18.93 -19.53 -8.66
C LEU A 339 17.41 -19.55 -8.91
N LEU A 340 16.76 -18.39 -8.92
CA LEU A 340 15.33 -18.30 -9.27
C LEU A 340 15.10 -18.67 -10.73
N LEU A 341 15.96 -18.21 -11.64
CA LEU A 341 15.86 -18.54 -13.06
C LEU A 341 16.01 -20.05 -13.31
N GLU A 342 16.98 -20.71 -12.64
CA GLU A 342 17.16 -22.17 -12.71
C GLU A 342 15.95 -22.95 -12.19
N ARG A 343 15.20 -22.36 -11.26
CA ARG A 343 14.06 -22.97 -10.58
C ARG A 343 12.71 -22.54 -11.15
N SER A 344 12.69 -21.78 -12.23
CA SER A 344 11.48 -21.25 -12.87
C SER A 344 11.45 -21.63 -14.36
N PRO A 345 11.18 -22.90 -14.70
CA PRO A 345 11.34 -23.43 -16.06
C PRO A 345 10.40 -22.82 -17.11
N ASN A 346 9.31 -22.20 -16.67
CA ASN A 346 8.27 -21.60 -17.51
C ASN A 346 8.27 -20.06 -17.47
N LEU A 347 9.32 -19.45 -16.91
CA LEU A 347 9.43 -18.00 -16.80
C LEU A 347 9.61 -17.36 -18.19
N GLU A 348 8.69 -16.48 -18.56
CA GLU A 348 8.71 -15.76 -19.84
C GLU A 348 9.01 -14.27 -19.68
N THR A 349 8.62 -13.68 -18.54
CA THR A 349 8.79 -12.25 -18.27
C THR A 349 9.65 -12.01 -17.04
N LEU A 350 10.72 -11.25 -17.20
CA LEU A 350 11.59 -10.79 -16.11
C LEU A 350 11.54 -9.26 -16.02
N ILE A 351 11.18 -8.74 -14.84
CA ILE A 351 11.16 -7.31 -14.54
C ILE A 351 12.23 -7.03 -13.50
N LEU A 352 13.17 -6.13 -13.81
CA LEU A 352 14.27 -5.74 -12.94
C LEU A 352 14.11 -4.29 -12.51
N SER A 353 14.16 -4.06 -11.20
CA SER A 353 14.11 -2.74 -10.54
C SER A 353 15.30 -2.55 -9.61
N ASP A 354 15.55 -1.29 -9.22
CA ASP A 354 16.58 -0.93 -8.22
C ASP A 354 18.02 -1.35 -8.60
N LEU A 355 18.35 -1.43 -9.89
CA LEU A 355 19.71 -1.75 -10.35
C LEU A 355 20.76 -0.69 -9.98
N TYR A 356 20.31 0.49 -9.54
CA TYR A 356 21.11 1.71 -9.32
C TYR A 356 21.57 1.96 -7.87
N ARG A 357 20.97 1.35 -6.84
CA ARG A 357 21.18 1.83 -5.44
C ARG A 357 22.55 1.47 -4.83
N TYR A 358 23.37 2.51 -4.67
CA TYR A 358 24.54 2.73 -3.81
C TYR A 358 25.72 1.74 -3.87
N THR A 359 26.85 2.24 -4.40
CA THR A 359 28.18 1.83 -3.94
C THR A 359 28.92 3.05 -3.40
N TYR A 360 28.92 3.22 -2.07
CA TYR A 360 29.98 3.97 -1.41
C TYR A 360 31.24 3.10 -1.43
N GLY A 361 32.28 3.58 -2.10
CA GLY A 361 33.64 3.06 -1.97
C GLY A 361 33.94 1.79 -2.75
N ARG A 362 35.05 1.86 -3.48
CA ARG A 362 35.79 0.80 -4.20
C ARG A 362 35.32 0.47 -5.61
N ARG A 363 36.28 0.61 -6.54
CA ARG A 363 36.28 0.13 -7.93
C ARG A 363 36.14 -1.40 -7.95
N HIS A 364 34.94 -1.91 -7.78
CA HIS A 364 34.67 -3.33 -7.98
C HIS A 364 34.52 -3.62 -9.47
N ARG A 365 35.22 -4.66 -9.98
CA ARG A 365 35.04 -5.17 -11.35
C ARG A 365 33.56 -5.45 -11.61
N PHE A 366 33.10 -5.18 -12.83
CA PHE A 366 31.76 -5.57 -13.27
C PHE A 366 31.65 -7.09 -13.16
N VAL A 367 30.63 -7.57 -12.44
CA VAL A 367 30.27 -8.99 -12.38
C VAL A 367 28.89 -9.10 -13.02
N GLY A 368 28.85 -9.70 -14.21
CA GLY A 368 27.60 -9.96 -14.92
C GLY A 368 26.69 -10.89 -14.12
N ILE A 369 25.39 -10.79 -14.37
CA ILE A 369 24.40 -11.71 -13.78
C ILE A 369 24.54 -13.05 -14.50
N GLN A 370 24.71 -14.14 -13.76
CA GLN A 370 24.74 -15.47 -14.35
C GLN A 370 23.33 -15.83 -14.84
N ILE A 371 23.22 -16.22 -16.11
CA ILE A 371 21.94 -16.57 -16.74
C ILE A 371 22.02 -18.05 -17.15
N PRO A 372 21.05 -18.88 -16.73
CA PRO A 372 21.00 -20.28 -17.17
C PRO A 372 20.82 -20.37 -18.68
N ALA A 373 21.57 -21.25 -19.34
CA ALA A 373 21.54 -21.39 -20.80
C ALA A 373 20.16 -21.80 -21.34
N ASN A 374 19.36 -22.50 -20.54
CA ASN A 374 18.03 -22.98 -20.88
C ASN A 374 16.88 -22.02 -20.52
N ASN A 375 17.19 -20.75 -20.22
CA ASN A 375 16.15 -19.76 -19.93
C ASN A 375 15.24 -19.53 -21.15
N LYS A 376 13.94 -19.32 -20.91
CA LYS A 376 12.92 -19.11 -21.96
C LYS A 376 12.34 -17.68 -21.92
N ILE A 377 13.11 -16.74 -21.38
CA ILE A 377 12.63 -15.38 -21.17
C ILE A 377 12.46 -14.70 -22.53
N LYS A 378 11.23 -14.24 -22.80
CA LYS A 378 10.85 -13.51 -24.01
C LYS A 378 10.78 -12.01 -23.77
N MET A 379 10.41 -11.59 -22.55
CA MET A 379 10.26 -10.19 -22.19
C MET A 379 11.17 -9.81 -21.02
N LEU A 380 11.94 -8.74 -21.20
CA LEU A 380 12.78 -8.16 -20.15
C LEU A 380 12.38 -6.70 -19.93
N SER A 381 12.06 -6.31 -18.71
CA SER A 381 11.74 -4.92 -18.36
C SER A 381 12.72 -4.36 -17.34
N PHE A 382 13.17 -3.13 -17.55
CA PHE A 382 14.01 -2.38 -16.63
C PHE A 382 13.24 -1.18 -16.10
N MET A 383 12.99 -1.14 -14.80
CA MET A 383 12.25 -0.07 -14.13
C MET A 383 13.19 0.98 -13.55
N GLN A 384 12.79 2.25 -13.64
CA GLN A 384 13.51 3.41 -13.08
C GLN A 384 14.96 3.52 -13.58
N TYR A 385 15.19 3.29 -14.87
CA TYR A 385 16.52 3.36 -15.48
C TYR A 385 17.10 4.77 -15.37
N GLN A 386 18.28 4.89 -14.74
CA GLN A 386 18.93 6.17 -14.49
C GLN A 386 20.01 6.55 -15.50
N GLY A 387 20.42 5.60 -16.35
CA GLY A 387 21.47 5.82 -17.34
C GLY A 387 22.89 5.64 -16.83
N SER A 388 23.10 5.00 -15.67
CA SER A 388 24.45 4.78 -15.16
C SER A 388 25.22 3.79 -16.04
N ALA A 389 26.54 3.97 -16.13
CA ALA A 389 27.41 3.05 -16.86
C ALA A 389 27.32 1.59 -16.34
N THR A 390 26.93 1.40 -15.07
CA THR A 390 26.72 0.06 -14.51
C THR A 390 25.42 -0.56 -15.00
N GLU A 391 24.32 0.21 -15.05
CA GLU A 391 23.05 -0.28 -15.60
C GLU A 391 23.19 -0.63 -17.08
N LEU A 392 23.81 0.25 -17.88
CA LEU A 392 24.03 -0.01 -19.32
C LEU A 392 24.84 -1.30 -19.55
N LYS A 393 25.89 -1.53 -18.75
CA LYS A 393 26.66 -2.79 -18.80
C LYS A 393 25.81 -4.01 -18.42
N HIS A 394 24.89 -3.89 -17.46
CA HIS A 394 23.98 -4.98 -17.12
C HIS A 394 22.97 -5.27 -18.22
N ILE A 395 22.36 -4.23 -18.81
CA ILE A 395 21.44 -4.38 -19.94
C ILE A 395 22.18 -5.08 -21.09
N SER A 396 23.33 -4.56 -21.50
CA SER A 396 24.16 -5.15 -22.56
C SER A 396 24.53 -6.60 -22.27
N HIS A 397 24.98 -6.92 -21.04
CA HIS A 397 25.31 -8.29 -20.64
C HIS A 397 24.11 -9.23 -20.73
N LEU A 398 22.91 -8.80 -20.33
CA LEU A 398 21.70 -9.62 -20.40
C LEU A 398 21.23 -9.85 -21.84
N LEU A 399 21.25 -8.80 -22.68
CA LEU A 399 20.92 -8.89 -24.11
C LEU A 399 21.81 -9.89 -24.85
N LEU A 400 23.09 -9.95 -24.49
CA LEU A 400 24.05 -10.89 -25.08
C LEU A 400 23.95 -12.32 -24.55
N LYS A 401 23.18 -12.57 -23.47
CA LYS A 401 23.08 -13.88 -22.81
C LYS A 401 21.71 -14.53 -22.90
N MET A 402 20.68 -13.80 -23.30
CA MET A 402 19.32 -14.32 -23.41
C MET A 402 18.91 -14.43 -24.88
N GLU A 403 19.02 -15.64 -25.42
CA GLU A 403 18.78 -15.94 -26.84
C GLU A 403 17.29 -16.00 -27.21
N CYS A 404 16.39 -16.13 -26.23
CA CYS A 404 14.94 -16.18 -26.44
C CYS A 404 14.25 -14.81 -26.39
N LEU A 405 14.98 -13.72 -26.15
CA LEU A 405 14.36 -12.40 -25.99
C LEU A 405 13.68 -11.93 -27.28
N GLU A 406 12.50 -11.36 -27.12
CA GLU A 406 11.70 -10.76 -28.18
C GLU A 406 11.42 -9.28 -27.89
N VAL A 407 11.21 -8.91 -26.63
CA VAL A 407 10.88 -7.54 -26.23
C VAL A 407 11.71 -7.11 -25.02
N VAL A 408 12.29 -5.92 -25.13
CA VAL A 408 13.02 -5.28 -24.03
C VAL A 408 12.40 -3.91 -23.78
N LYS A 409 11.91 -3.69 -22.56
CA LYS A 409 11.29 -2.45 -22.13
C LYS A 409 12.18 -1.73 -21.14
N VAL A 410 12.50 -0.47 -21.40
CA VAL A 410 13.30 0.36 -20.48
C VAL A 410 12.48 1.57 -20.09
N TYR A 411 12.09 1.63 -18.82
CA TYR A 411 11.32 2.72 -18.24
C TYR A 411 12.29 3.73 -17.61
N LEU A 412 12.35 4.93 -18.18
CA LEU A 412 13.23 6.00 -17.69
C LEU A 412 12.72 6.53 -16.34
N ALA A 413 13.64 6.94 -15.45
CA ALA A 413 13.24 7.61 -14.22
C ALA A 413 12.55 8.97 -14.49
N THR A 414 11.59 9.34 -13.64
CA THR A 414 10.70 10.51 -13.82
C THR A 414 11.45 11.85 -13.82
N GLU A 415 12.54 11.97 -13.06
CA GLU A 415 13.26 13.24 -12.80
C GLU A 415 14.29 13.61 -13.90
N MET A 416 14.11 13.18 -15.14
CA MET A 416 15.06 13.47 -16.23
C MET A 416 14.57 14.54 -17.20
N ASN A 417 15.48 15.42 -17.62
CA ASN A 417 15.23 16.33 -18.74
C ASN A 417 15.18 15.57 -20.09
N ASP A 418 14.54 16.17 -21.08
CA ASP A 418 14.29 15.50 -22.37
C ASP A 418 15.57 15.19 -23.14
N LEU A 419 16.58 16.06 -23.04
CA LEU A 419 17.90 15.85 -23.64
C LEU A 419 18.56 14.57 -23.13
N LYS A 420 18.53 14.34 -21.81
CA LYS A 420 19.05 13.12 -21.19
C LYS A 420 18.19 11.91 -21.57
N LYS A 421 16.86 12.04 -21.63
CA LYS A 421 15.98 10.95 -22.07
C LYS A 421 16.28 10.51 -23.51
N MET A 422 16.51 11.46 -24.42
CA MET A 422 16.90 11.18 -25.81
C MET A 422 18.25 10.46 -25.88
N GLN A 423 19.27 10.99 -25.18
CA GLN A 423 20.60 10.36 -25.16
C GLN A 423 20.55 8.92 -24.64
N LEU A 424 19.86 8.69 -23.51
CA LEU A 424 19.72 7.35 -22.94
C LEU A 424 18.93 6.41 -23.84
N THR A 425 17.95 6.93 -24.58
CA THR A 425 17.20 6.15 -25.56
C THR A 425 18.13 5.65 -26.67
N GLU A 426 18.95 6.55 -27.23
CA GLU A 426 19.93 6.17 -28.25
C GLU A 426 20.95 5.14 -27.74
N ASP A 427 21.48 5.34 -26.54
CA ASP A 427 22.50 4.47 -25.95
C ASP A 427 21.97 3.03 -25.75
N VAL A 428 20.71 2.89 -25.33
CA VAL A 428 20.08 1.59 -25.07
C VAL A 428 19.67 0.89 -26.36
N VAL A 429 19.11 1.61 -27.35
CA VAL A 429 18.65 1.03 -28.62
C VAL A 429 19.82 0.53 -29.47
N LYS A 430 21.02 1.13 -29.35
CA LYS A 430 22.24 0.72 -30.05
C LYS A 430 22.93 -0.52 -29.43
N LEU A 431 22.42 -1.06 -28.33
CA LEU A 431 23.05 -2.21 -27.67
C LEU A 431 22.94 -3.48 -28.51
N PRO A 432 24.01 -4.30 -28.60
CA PRO A 432 23.96 -5.58 -29.27
C PRO A 432 23.11 -6.57 -28.48
N ALA A 433 22.37 -7.43 -29.19
CA ALA A 433 21.58 -8.51 -28.63
C ALA A 433 21.93 -9.85 -29.30
N ALA A 434 21.86 -10.94 -28.53
CA ALA A 434 22.07 -12.29 -29.05
C ALA A 434 20.89 -12.75 -29.93
N SER A 435 19.67 -12.34 -29.58
CA SER A 435 18.47 -12.62 -30.38
C SER A 435 18.27 -11.56 -31.45
N SER A 436 18.11 -11.99 -32.69
CA SER A 436 17.77 -11.14 -33.84
C SER A 436 16.33 -10.64 -33.83
N LYS A 437 15.47 -11.19 -32.94
CA LYS A 437 14.05 -10.82 -32.83
C LYS A 437 13.80 -9.66 -31.86
N VAL A 438 14.81 -9.25 -31.10
CA VAL A 438 14.65 -8.28 -30.00
C VAL A 438 14.21 -6.93 -30.52
N LYS A 439 13.10 -6.44 -29.95
CA LYS A 439 12.65 -5.05 -30.08
C LYS A 439 12.89 -4.33 -28.76
N ILE A 440 13.74 -3.32 -28.79
CA ILE A 440 14.02 -2.45 -27.64
C ILE A 440 13.06 -1.25 -27.68
N GLN A 441 12.31 -1.07 -26.59
CA GLN A 441 11.36 0.02 -26.39
C GLN A 441 11.79 0.82 -25.17
N VAL A 442 12.01 2.12 -25.35
CA VAL A 442 12.30 3.04 -24.25
C VAL A 442 11.05 3.89 -24.01
N MET A 443 10.58 3.90 -22.77
CA MET A 443 9.34 4.56 -22.37
C MET A 443 9.64 5.66 -21.36
N GLY A 444 8.99 6.82 -21.56
CA GLY A 444 8.84 7.83 -20.51
C GLY A 444 7.96 7.28 -19.40
N SER A 445 8.34 7.54 -18.15
CA SER A 445 7.51 7.25 -16.98
C SER A 445 6.32 8.17 -16.88
#